data_AF-A0A530AE60-F1
#
_entry.id   AF-A0A530AE60-F1
#
_cell.length_a   1.000
_cell.length_b   1.000
_cell.length_c   1.000
_cell.angle_alpha   90.00
_cell.angle_beta   90.00
_cell.angle_gamma   90.00
#
_symmetry.space_group_name_H-M   'P 1'
#
loop_
_entity.id
_entity.type
_entity.pdbx_description
1 polymer ?
#
loop_
_entity_poly.entity_id
_entity_poly.type
_entity_poly.pdbx_seq_one_letter_code
_entity_poly.pdbx_strand_id
1 'polypeptide(L)'
;FTPATNLLPIRRLNLGPGKTTPAPAAYLAFPQLELVRLDQTYRRLDESRYAYAAPMFGYEGVLTVSLAGFVVDYPSLWRSAA
;
A
#
# COMPACT_ATOMS: atom_id res chain seq x y z
N PHE A 1 13.26 1.29 1.50
CA PHE A 1 11.79 1.47 1.60
C PHE A 1 11.29 2.07 0.29
N THR A 2 10.16 1.62 -0.27
CA THR A 2 9.54 2.22 -1.46
C THR A 2 8.01 2.18 -1.37
N PRO A 3 7.29 3.26 -1.73
CA PRO A 3 5.83 3.25 -1.84
C PRO A 3 5.35 2.76 -3.23
N ALA A 4 6.26 2.57 -4.18
CA ALA A 4 5.90 2.30 -5.58
C ALA A 4 5.18 0.96 -5.75
N THR A 5 5.50 -0.03 -4.92
CA THR A 5 4.90 -1.37 -5.00
C THR A 5 3.44 -1.40 -4.55
N ASN A 6 2.96 -0.41 -3.79
CA ASN A 6 1.54 -0.27 -3.46
C ASN A 6 0.66 -0.05 -4.72
N LEU A 7 1.24 0.45 -5.82
CA LEU A 7 0.54 0.59 -7.10
C LEU A 7 -0.07 -0.74 -7.59
N LEU A 8 0.65 -1.85 -7.39
CA LEU A 8 0.27 -3.16 -7.91
C LEU A 8 -1.09 -3.63 -7.36
N PRO A 9 -1.31 -3.74 -6.03
CA PRO A 9 -2.62 -4.09 -5.50
C PRO A 9 -3.69 -3.03 -5.80
N ILE A 10 -3.36 -1.73 -5.75
CA ILE A 10 -4.33 -0.66 -6.03
C ILE A 10 -4.92 -0.80 -7.45
N ARG A 11 -4.07 -0.99 -8.46
CA ARG A 11 -4.51 -1.11 -9.87
C ARG A 11 -5.10 -2.48 -10.17
N ARG A 12 -4.47 -3.56 -9.71
CA ARG A 12 -4.88 -4.93 -10.03
C ARG A 12 -6.24 -5.27 -9.43
N LEU A 13 -6.49 -4.84 -8.18
CA LEU A 13 -7.71 -5.18 -7.45
C LEU A 13 -8.86 -4.22 -7.76
N ASN A 14 -8.55 -2.97 -8.15
CA ASN A 14 -9.51 -1.94 -8.55
C ASN A 14 -10.78 -1.92 -7.68
N LEU A 15 -10.58 -1.82 -6.36
CA LEU A 15 -11.66 -1.94 -5.39
C LEU A 15 -12.74 -0.87 -5.62
N GLY A 16 -13.99 -1.23 -5.39
CA GLY A 16 -15.05 -0.23 -5.21
C GLY A 16 -14.87 0.51 -3.88
N PRO A 17 -15.33 1.77 -3.75
CA PRO A 17 -15.32 2.49 -2.48
C PRO A 17 -15.98 1.68 -1.35
N GLY A 18 -15.40 1.76 -0.15
CA GLY A 18 -15.80 1.01 1.04
C GLY A 18 -15.35 -0.46 1.08
N LYS A 19 -14.92 -1.04 -0.05
CA LYS A 19 -14.51 -2.45 -0.12
C LYS A 19 -13.13 -2.66 0.47
N THR A 20 -12.98 -3.77 1.19
CA THR A 20 -11.73 -4.23 1.80
C THR A 20 -11.34 -5.55 1.18
N THR A 21 -10.05 -5.77 0.93
CA THR A 21 -9.52 -7.08 0.55
C THR A 21 -8.13 -7.32 1.16
N PRO A 22 -7.81 -8.57 1.55
CA PRO A 22 -6.44 -8.97 1.73
C PRO A 22 -5.68 -8.90 0.40
N ALA A 23 -4.40 -8.54 0.45
CA ALA A 23 -3.49 -8.44 -0.67
C ALA A 23 -2.08 -8.89 -0.25
N PRO A 24 -1.87 -10.18 0.06
CA PRO A 24 -0.57 -10.68 0.47
C PRO A 24 0.46 -10.46 -0.64
N ALA A 25 1.69 -10.09 -0.26
CA ALA A 25 2.79 -9.81 -1.16
C ALA A 25 4.02 -10.65 -0.81
N ALA A 26 4.84 -10.93 -1.82
CA ALA A 26 6.23 -11.34 -1.59
C ALA A 26 7.04 -10.07 -1.30
N TYR A 27 7.38 -9.85 -0.04
CA TYR A 27 8.17 -8.71 0.40
C TYR A 27 9.65 -9.05 0.36
N LEU A 28 10.42 -8.26 -0.38
CA LEU A 28 11.88 -8.37 -0.40
C LEU A 28 12.45 -7.65 0.83
N ALA A 29 12.84 -8.43 1.84
CA ALA A 29 13.43 -7.92 3.07
C ALA A 29 14.87 -7.43 2.80
N PHE A 30 15.12 -6.15 3.01
CA PHE A 30 16.45 -5.55 2.92
C PHE A 30 17.05 -5.36 4.32
N PRO A 31 18.36 -5.57 4.54
CA PRO A 31 19.40 -5.85 3.55
C PRO A 31 19.60 -7.33 3.18
N GLN A 32 18.86 -8.27 3.78
CA GLN A 32 19.09 -9.71 3.60
C GLN A 32 18.78 -10.22 2.19
N LEU A 33 17.97 -9.49 1.43
CA LEU A 33 17.51 -9.83 0.08
C LEU A 33 16.73 -11.15 0.01
N GLU A 34 15.96 -11.43 1.05
CA GLU A 34 15.09 -12.60 1.12
C GLU A 34 13.63 -12.22 0.83
N LEU A 35 12.92 -13.09 0.11
CA LEU A 35 11.49 -12.95 -0.07
C LEU A 35 10.74 -13.62 1.08
N VAL A 36 10.01 -12.80 1.84
CA VAL A 36 9.11 -13.27 2.90
C VAL A 36 7.67 -12.91 2.56
N ARG A 37 6.72 -13.68 3.08
CA ARG A 37 5.30 -13.34 2.95
C ARG A 37 4.98 -12.13 3.81
N LEU A 38 4.38 -11.12 3.20
CA LEU A 38 3.84 -9.95 3.88
C LEU A 38 2.33 -9.93 3.71
N ASP A 39 1.60 -10.16 4.80
CA ASP A 39 0.16 -9.96 4.81
C ASP A 39 -0.16 -8.46 4.86
N GLN A 40 -1.00 -8.03 3.93
CA GLN A 40 -1.45 -6.64 3.81
C GLN A 40 -2.95 -6.61 3.54
N THR A 41 -3.60 -5.54 3.97
CA THR A 41 -5.01 -5.28 3.68
C THR A 41 -5.15 -3.89 3.10
N TYR A 42 -5.99 -3.78 2.07
CA TYR A 42 -6.38 -2.49 1.48
C TYR A 42 -7.89 -2.33 1.58
N ARG A 43 -8.32 -1.14 2.02
CA ARG A 43 -9.71 -0.70 1.93
C ARG A 43 -9.76 0.62 1.17
N ARG A 44 -10.49 0.66 0.05
CA ARG A 44 -10.69 1.91 -0.69
C ARG A 44 -11.65 2.79 0.09
N LEU A 45 -11.22 3.98 0.50
CA LEU A 45 -12.06 4.92 1.24
C LEU A 45 -12.85 5.79 0.26
N ASP A 46 -12.17 6.28 -0.77
CA ASP A 46 -12.73 7.10 -1.83
C ASP A 46 -11.89 7.00 -3.11
N GLU A 47 -11.97 7.99 -4.00
CA GLU A 47 -11.27 8.02 -5.28
C GLU A 47 -9.75 7.98 -5.14
N SER A 48 -9.19 8.62 -4.11
CA SER A 48 -7.76 8.87 -3.95
C SER A 48 -7.19 8.39 -2.61
N ARG A 49 -7.99 7.78 -1.74
CA ARG A 49 -7.52 7.30 -0.42
C ARG A 49 -7.78 5.83 -0.18
N TYR A 50 -6.78 5.16 0.40
CA TYR A 50 -6.84 3.77 0.82
C TYR A 50 -6.39 3.62 2.26
N ALA A 51 -7.22 3.04 3.12
CA ALA A 51 -6.73 2.53 4.40
C ALA A 51 -5.90 1.27 4.12
N TYR A 52 -4.68 1.26 4.64
CA TYR A 52 -3.69 0.22 4.45
C TYR A 52 -3.20 -0.27 5.80
N ALA A 53 -3.07 -1.58 5.94
CA ALA A 53 -2.50 -2.21 7.12
C ALA A 53 -1.47 -3.27 6.73
N ALA A 54 -0.37 -3.33 7.47
CA ALA A 54 0.68 -4.34 7.36
C ALA A 54 1.13 -4.78 8.77
N PRO A 55 0.49 -5.81 9.35
CA PRO A 55 0.71 -6.23 10.74
C PRO A 55 2.17 -6.60 11.06
N MET A 56 2.91 -7.17 10.11
CA MET A 56 4.34 -7.49 10.27
C MET A 56 5.17 -6.27 10.72
N PHE A 57 4.76 -5.05 10.33
CA PHE A 57 5.44 -3.81 10.68
C PHE A 57 4.68 -2.98 11.72
N GLY A 58 3.57 -3.49 12.26
CA GLY A 58 2.68 -2.72 13.14
C GLY A 58 2.13 -1.44 12.50
N TYR A 59 2.09 -1.37 11.16
CA TYR A 59 1.67 -0.17 10.44
C TYR A 59 0.18 -0.24 10.08
N GLU A 60 -0.52 0.85 10.37
CA GLU A 60 -1.85 1.17 9.85
C GLU A 60 -1.89 2.66 9.47
N GLY A 61 -2.42 3.00 8.31
CA GLY A 61 -2.49 4.37 7.84
C GLY A 61 -3.35 4.55 6.60
N VAL A 62 -3.63 5.80 6.26
CA VAL A 62 -4.37 6.15 5.04
C VAL A 62 -3.39 6.65 3.98
N LEU A 63 -3.21 5.85 2.94
CA LEU A 63 -2.42 6.22 1.77
C LEU A 63 -3.24 7.18 0.90
N THR A 64 -2.62 8.26 0.45
CA THR A 64 -3.16 9.10 -0.62
C THR A 64 -2.51 8.71 -1.94
N VAL A 65 -3.29 8.57 -3.00
CA VAL A 65 -2.84 8.12 -4.32
C VAL A 65 -3.20 9.14 -5.40
N SER A 66 -2.37 9.23 -6.44
CA SER A 66 -2.67 9.97 -7.66
C SER A 66 -3.76 9.26 -8.47
N LEU A 67 -4.30 9.93 -9.50
CA LEU A 67 -5.22 9.30 -10.48
C LEU A 67 -4.60 8.09 -11.17
N ALA A 68 -3.26 8.08 -11.29
CA ALA A 68 -2.53 6.95 -11.82
C ALA A 68 -2.32 5.80 -10.80
N GLY A 69 -2.82 5.92 -9.58
CA GLY A 69 -2.72 4.90 -8.52
C GLY A 69 -1.37 4.88 -7.79
N PHE A 70 -0.45 5.80 -8.09
CA PHE A 70 0.79 5.93 -7.34
C PHE A 70 0.50 6.58 -6.00
N VAL A 71 1.06 6.04 -4.92
CA VAL A 71 1.03 6.70 -3.61
C VAL A 71 1.79 8.02 -3.70
N VAL A 72 1.15 9.11 -3.26
CA VAL A 72 1.72 10.47 -3.18
C VAL A 72 1.97 10.89 -1.73
N ASP A 73 1.21 10.33 -0.79
CA ASP A 73 1.44 10.49 0.66
C ASP A 73 1.29 9.13 1.34
N TYR A 74 2.36 8.71 2.00
CA TYR A 74 2.43 7.54 2.86
C TYR A 74 2.77 8.05 4.27
N PRO A 75 1.76 8.29 5.13
CA PRO A 75 1.96 8.94 6.41
C PRO A 75 3.09 8.32 7.21
N SER A 76 3.94 9.18 7.79
CA SER A 76 5.18 8.90 8.54
C SER A 76 6.34 8.24 7.78
N LEU A 77 6.15 7.73 6.56
CA LEU A 77 7.21 7.00 5.84
C LEU A 77 7.69 7.70 4.58
N TRP A 78 6.81 8.33 3.80
CA TRP A 78 7.18 8.91 2.52
C TRP A 78 6.16 9.91 1.98
N ARG A 79 6.63 10.91 1.23
CA ARG A 79 5.81 11.86 0.48
C ARG A 79 6.48 12.17 -0.85
N SER A 80 5.70 12.33 -1.92
CA SER A 80 6.23 12.73 -3.22
C SER A 80 6.82 14.14 -3.14
N ALA A 81 7.98 14.35 -3.76
CA ALA A 81 8.50 15.68 -4.01
C ALA A 81 7.64 16.40 -5.06
N ALA A 82 7.65 17.73 -5.01
CA ALA A 82 7.03 18.59 -6.02
C ALA A 82 7.85 18.60 -7.33
#